data_AF-A0A813KSM5-F1
#
_entry.id   AF-A0A813KSM5-F1
#
_cell.length_a   1.000
_cell.length_b   1.000
_cell.length_c   1.000
_cell.angle_alpha   90.00
_cell.angle_beta   90.00
_cell.angle_gamma   90.00
#
_symmetry.space_group_name_H-M   'P 1'
#
loop_
_entity.id
_entity.type
_entity.pdbx_description
1 polymer ?
#
loop_
_entity_poly.entity_id
_entity_poly.type
_entity_poly.pdbx_seq_one_letter_code
_entity_poly.pdbx_strand_id
1 'polypeptide(L)'
;EQQSLRLQLDVAKARRDRLEQLEVRQKVADELRGRFPEGVLGRISELLLPTQKRFDMALQMSLGGMAEAFVVSDAAEARQCVHYLKERRISSETFLPLDRMQDPKDGGFHLLTQ
;
A
#
# COMPACT_ATOMS: atom_id res chain seq x y z
N GLU A 1 -7.80 38.13 7.76
CA GLU A 1 -6.34 38.01 7.51
C GLU A 1 -5.62 37.03 8.44
N GLN A 2 -5.75 37.14 9.79
CA GLN A 2 -5.07 36.18 10.68
C GLN A 2 -5.58 34.73 10.56
N GLN A 3 -6.89 34.53 10.34
CA GLN A 3 -7.49 33.20 10.20
C GLN A 3 -7.07 32.49 8.91
N SER A 4 -6.93 33.23 7.80
CA SER A 4 -6.46 32.69 6.53
C SER A 4 -4.98 32.28 6.59
N LEU A 5 -4.15 33.05 7.30
CA LEU A 5 -2.74 32.71 7.53
C LEU A 5 -2.58 31.44 8.35
N ARG A 6 -3.39 31.25 9.41
CA ARG A 6 -3.40 30.01 10.19
C ARG A 6 -3.78 28.80 9.34
N LEU A 7 -4.84 28.91 8.53
CA LEU A 7 -5.27 27.84 7.63
C LEU A 7 -4.17 27.46 6.62
N GLN A 8 -3.50 28.45 6.03
CA GLN A 8 -2.38 28.20 5.11
C GLN A 8 -1.22 27.47 5.79
N LEU A 9 -0.89 27.82 7.02
CA LEU A 9 0.14 27.12 7.81
C LEU A 9 -0.26 25.68 8.11
N ASP A 10 -1.52 25.43 8.48
CA ASP A 10 -2.02 24.08 8.78
C ASP A 10 -2.00 23.19 7.53
N VAL A 11 -2.44 23.71 6.38
CA VAL A 11 -2.36 23.01 5.09
C VAL A 11 -0.91 22.70 4.71
N ALA A 12 0.01 23.66 4.90
CA ALA A 12 1.42 23.47 4.60
C ALA A 12 2.06 22.40 5.50
N LYS A 13 1.75 22.40 6.80
CA LYS A 13 2.19 21.36 7.74
C LYS A 13 1.65 19.99 7.36
N ALA A 14 0.34 19.87 7.13
CA ALA A 14 -0.27 18.59 6.72
C ALA A 14 0.33 18.04 5.43
N ARG A 15 0.65 18.92 4.46
CA ARG A 15 1.33 18.53 3.23
C ARG A 15 2.74 18.01 3.51
N ARG A 16 3.50 18.69 4.37
CA ARG A 16 4.84 18.27 4.77
C ARG A 16 4.81 16.90 5.46
N ASP A 17 3.96 16.73 6.46
CA ASP A 17 3.84 15.48 7.21
C ASP A 17 3.49 14.31 6.28
N ARG A 18 2.63 14.55 5.29
CA ARG A 18 2.30 13.56 4.26
C ARG A 18 3.51 13.16 3.40
N LEU A 19 4.33 14.12 2.99
CA LEU A 19 5.54 13.82 2.21
C LEU A 19 6.54 13.01 3.04
N GLU A 20 6.75 13.40 4.30
CA GLU A 20 7.63 12.66 5.22
C GLU A 20 7.12 11.22 5.42
N GLN A 21 5.80 11.00 5.56
CA GLN A 21 5.21 9.67 5.63
C GLN A 21 5.42 8.85 4.36
N LEU A 22 5.30 9.47 3.19
CA LEU A 22 5.55 8.80 1.90
C LEU A 22 7.00 8.37 1.78
N GLU A 23 7.95 9.20 2.20
CA GLU A 23 9.38 8.87 2.21
C GLU A 23 9.69 7.72 3.17
N VAL A 24 9.13 7.73 4.37
CA VAL A 24 9.30 6.64 5.34
C VAL A 24 8.76 5.33 4.77
N ARG A 25 7.56 5.35 4.18
CA ARG A 25 6.97 4.17 3.54
C ARG A 25 7.80 3.65 2.37
N GLN A 26 8.34 4.54 1.55
CA GLN A 26 9.22 4.15 0.45
C GLN A 26 10.47 3.43 0.96
N LYS A 27 11.10 3.94 2.03
CA LYS A 27 12.27 3.29 2.65
C LYS A 27 11.94 1.90 3.16
N VAL A 28 10.77 1.73 3.79
CA VAL A 28 10.31 0.41 4.24
C VAL A 28 10.11 -0.54 3.06
N ALA A 29 9.53 -0.06 1.96
CA ALA A 29 9.35 -0.87 0.75
C ALA A 29 10.69 -1.32 0.15
N ASP A 30 11.67 -0.42 0.08
CA ASP A 30 13.01 -0.72 -0.43
C ASP A 30 13.75 -1.70 0.48
N GLU A 31 13.62 -1.53 1.80
CA GLU A 31 14.22 -2.42 2.80
C GLU A 31 13.64 -3.85 2.74
N LEU A 32 12.31 -3.97 2.65
CA LEU A 32 11.64 -5.26 2.52
C LEU A 32 12.03 -5.96 1.22
N ARG A 33 12.06 -5.25 0.08
CA ARG A 33 12.51 -5.81 -1.20
C ARG A 33 13.97 -6.26 -1.16
N GLY A 34 14.85 -5.45 -0.56
CA GLY A 34 16.27 -5.82 -0.44
C GLY A 34 16.49 -7.03 0.47
N ARG A 35 15.66 -7.20 1.50
CA ARG A 35 15.76 -8.31 2.45
C ARG A 35 15.13 -9.60 1.94
N PHE A 36 14.04 -9.50 1.18
CA PHE A 36 13.22 -10.62 0.69
C PHE A 36 13.03 -10.52 -0.85
N PRO A 37 14.10 -10.60 -1.66
CA PRO A 37 14.05 -10.28 -3.09
C PRO A 37 13.15 -11.22 -3.92
N GLU A 38 13.11 -12.51 -3.58
CA GLU A 38 12.22 -13.48 -4.24
C GLU A 38 10.81 -13.49 -3.64
N GLY A 39 10.67 -12.89 -2.45
CA GLY A 39 9.47 -12.98 -1.63
C GLY A 39 8.52 -11.78 -1.74
N VAL A 40 9.10 -10.58 -1.85
CA VAL A 40 8.37 -9.31 -1.89
C VAL A 40 8.42 -8.75 -3.30
N LEU A 41 7.28 -8.78 -3.99
CA LEU A 41 7.17 -8.31 -5.36
C LEU A 41 7.06 -6.78 -5.43
N GLY A 42 6.40 -6.16 -4.46
CA GLY A 42 6.20 -4.72 -4.39
C GLY A 42 4.81 -4.35 -3.90
N ARG A 43 4.50 -3.04 -3.85
CA ARG A 43 3.16 -2.56 -3.51
C ARG A 43 2.22 -2.65 -4.70
N ILE A 44 0.91 -2.78 -4.46
CA ILE A 44 -0.08 -2.79 -5.56
C ILE A 44 0.08 -1.56 -6.47
N SER A 45 0.26 -0.36 -5.91
CA SER A 45 0.44 0.88 -6.66
C SER A 45 1.68 0.90 -7.56
N GLU A 46 2.70 0.11 -7.25
CA GLU A 46 3.91 -0.04 -8.06
C GLU A 46 3.74 -1.08 -9.17
N LEU A 47 2.89 -2.09 -8.93
CA LEU A 47 2.67 -3.22 -9.83
C LEU A 47 1.55 -2.96 -10.83
N LEU A 48 0.62 -2.05 -10.51
CA LEU A 48 -0.50 -1.70 -11.38
C LEU A 48 -0.18 -0.48 -12.24
N LEU A 49 -0.20 -0.71 -13.55
CA LEU A 49 -0.11 0.34 -14.56
C LEU A 49 -1.42 0.39 -15.36
N PRO A 50 -2.23 1.45 -15.21
CA PRO A 50 -3.45 1.59 -15.99
C PRO A 50 -3.11 1.74 -17.48
N THR A 51 -3.85 1.03 -18.34
CA THR A 51 -3.63 1.08 -19.79
C THR A 51 -3.81 2.49 -20.36
N GLN A 52 -4.63 3.32 -19.72
CA GLN A 52 -4.85 4.71 -20.10
C GLN A 52 -4.87 5.60 -18.86
N LYS A 53 -4.15 6.73 -18.93
CA LYS A 53 -4.01 7.71 -17.84
C LYS A 53 -5.33 8.23 -17.28
N ARG A 54 -6.39 8.27 -18.11
CA ARG A 54 -7.73 8.69 -17.67
C ARG A 54 -8.31 7.81 -16.55
N PHE A 55 -7.79 6.60 -16.38
CA PHE A 55 -8.24 5.66 -15.36
C PHE A 55 -7.43 5.71 -14.07
N ASP A 56 -6.36 6.51 -13.98
CA ASP A 56 -5.51 6.62 -12.78
C ASP A 56 -6.35 6.89 -11.53
N MET A 57 -7.24 7.89 -11.62
CA MET A 57 -8.10 8.27 -10.49
C MET A 57 -9.11 7.17 -10.15
N ALA A 58 -9.72 6.54 -11.16
CA ALA A 58 -10.69 5.47 -10.93
C ALA A 58 -10.03 4.26 -10.25
N LEU A 59 -8.83 3.90 -10.70
CA LEU A 59 -8.04 2.82 -10.14
C LEU A 59 -7.63 3.13 -8.69
N GLN A 60 -7.05 4.31 -8.45
CA GLN A 60 -6.66 4.77 -7.12
C GLN A 60 -7.85 4.75 -6.14
N MET A 61 -9.02 5.22 -6.59
CA MET A 61 -10.23 5.25 -5.77
C MET A 61 -10.80 3.85 -5.50
N SER A 62 -10.74 2.94 -6.48
CA SER A 62 -11.20 1.55 -6.29
C SER A 62 -10.33 0.75 -5.33
N LEU A 63 -9.01 0.99 -5.34
CA LEU A 63 -8.07 0.31 -4.45
C LEU A 63 -8.06 0.91 -3.05
N GLY A 64 -8.23 2.22 -2.93
CA GLY A 64 -8.19 2.94 -1.66
C GLY A 64 -6.91 2.63 -0.89
N GLY A 65 -7.06 2.21 0.38
CA GLY A 65 -5.92 1.85 1.23
C GLY A 65 -5.14 0.62 0.75
N MET A 66 -5.76 -0.27 -0.03
CA MET A 66 -5.10 -1.49 -0.54
C MET A 66 -4.04 -1.17 -1.59
N ALA A 67 -4.05 0.02 -2.19
CA ALA A 67 -3.00 0.45 -3.11
C ALA A 67 -1.59 0.37 -2.49
N GLU A 68 -1.49 0.50 -1.17
CA GLU A 68 -0.22 0.42 -0.42
C GLU A 68 0.09 -0.98 0.13
N ALA A 69 -0.78 -1.98 -0.10
CA ALA A 69 -0.52 -3.34 0.35
C ALA A 69 0.62 -3.97 -0.47
N PHE A 70 1.48 -4.74 0.20
CA PHE A 70 2.58 -5.47 -0.40
C PHE A 70 2.11 -6.81 -0.96
N VAL A 71 2.41 -7.07 -2.22
CA VAL A 71 2.20 -8.38 -2.84
C VAL A 71 3.43 -9.24 -2.57
N VAL A 72 3.20 -10.46 -2.07
CA VAL A 72 4.26 -11.42 -1.71
C VAL A 72 3.98 -12.80 -2.30
N SER A 73 5.03 -13.58 -2.56
CA SER A 73 4.94 -14.92 -3.14
C SER A 73 4.01 -15.84 -2.36
N ASP A 74 4.24 -15.97 -1.06
CA ASP A 74 3.46 -16.86 -0.22
C ASP A 74 3.20 -16.32 1.20
N ALA A 75 2.36 -17.04 1.94
CA ALA A 75 2.00 -16.65 3.29
C ALA A 75 3.13 -16.81 4.32
N ALA A 76 4.12 -17.67 4.07
CA ALA A 76 5.33 -17.78 4.89
C ALA A 76 6.21 -16.53 4.74
N GLU A 77 6.45 -16.05 3.52
CA GLU A 77 7.16 -14.78 3.30
C GLU A 77 6.41 -13.60 3.95
N ALA A 78 5.08 -13.56 3.86
CA ALA A 78 4.27 -12.54 4.55
C ALA A 78 4.53 -12.53 6.06
N ARG A 79 4.57 -13.70 6.70
CA ARG A 79 4.84 -13.84 8.14
C ARG A 79 6.25 -13.38 8.51
N GLN A 80 7.24 -13.70 7.68
CA GLN A 80 8.61 -13.24 7.88
C GLN A 80 8.72 -11.72 7.80
N CYS A 81 8.06 -11.10 6.82
CA CYS A 81 8.03 -9.64 6.70
C CYS A 81 7.37 -8.98 7.92
N VAL A 82 6.22 -9.50 8.37
CA VAL A 82 5.53 -8.99 9.57
C VAL A 82 6.42 -9.13 10.82
N HIS A 83 7.11 -10.26 10.97
CA HIS A 83 8.03 -10.46 12.08
C HIS A 83 9.18 -9.45 12.04
N TYR A 84 9.78 -9.26 10.87
CA TYR A 84 10.85 -8.29 10.65
C TYR A 84 10.44 -6.86 11.03
N LEU A 85 9.27 -6.39 10.55
CA LEU A 85 8.76 -5.06 10.88
C LEU A 85 8.53 -4.89 12.39
N LYS A 86 8.02 -5.92 13.07
CA LYS A 86 7.84 -5.91 14.53
C LYS A 86 9.15 -5.80 15.29
N GLU A 87 10.17 -6.58 14.92
CA GLU A 87 11.50 -6.52 15.55
C GLU A 87 12.13 -5.13 15.42
N ARG A 88 11.94 -4.49 14.26
CA ARG A 88 12.42 -3.13 13.98
C ARG A 88 11.53 -2.03 14.57
N ARG A 89 10.40 -2.37 15.18
CA ARG A 89 9.38 -1.43 15.68
C ARG A 89 8.86 -0.48 14.59
N ILE A 90 8.81 -0.96 13.36
CA ILE A 90 8.21 -0.26 12.22
C ILE A 90 6.70 -0.51 12.26
N SER A 91 5.91 0.45 11.78
CA SER A 91 4.46 0.28 11.64
C SER A 91 4.13 -0.96 10.82
N SER A 92 3.13 -1.73 11.26
CA SER A 92 2.66 -2.89 10.51
C SER A 92 2.10 -2.46 9.16
N GLU A 93 2.48 -3.18 8.11
CA GLU A 93 1.95 -3.03 6.76
C GLU A 93 1.00 -4.19 6.39
N THR A 94 0.25 -4.05 5.31
CA THR A 94 -0.65 -5.09 4.78
C THR A 94 0.07 -5.92 3.74
N PHE A 95 -0.09 -7.25 3.80
CA PHE A 95 0.53 -8.20 2.88
C PHE A 95 -0.52 -9.08 2.20
N LEU A 96 -0.36 -9.27 0.88
CA LEU A 96 -1.21 -10.07 0.01
C LEU A 96 -0.39 -11.25 -0.55
N PRO A 97 -0.47 -12.42 0.10
CA PRO A 97 0.25 -13.60 -0.36
C PRO A 97 -0.45 -14.28 -1.54
N LEU A 98 0.28 -14.49 -2.64
CA LEU A 98 -0.27 -15.03 -3.89
C LEU A 98 -0.80 -16.46 -3.73
N ASP A 99 -0.11 -17.30 -2.94
CA ASP A 99 -0.50 -18.69 -2.64
C ASP A 99 -1.86 -18.85 -1.94
N ARG A 100 -2.39 -17.77 -1.36
CA ARG A 100 -3.70 -17.75 -0.67
C ARG A 100 -4.76 -16.96 -1.40
N MET A 101 -4.48 -16.41 -2.58
CA MET A 101 -5.51 -15.77 -3.38
C MET A 101 -6.43 -16.85 -3.96
N GLN A 102 -7.70 -16.79 -3.59
CA GLN A 102 -8.72 -17.70 -4.09
C GLN A 102 -9.23 -17.20 -5.45
N ASP A 103 -9.51 -18.12 -6.37
CA ASP A 103 -10.22 -17.78 -7.60
C ASP A 103 -11.62 -17.26 -7.20
N PRO A 104 -12.06 -16.11 -7.74
CA PRO A 104 -13.43 -15.62 -7.61
C PRO A 104 -14.54 -16.66 -7.87
N LYS A 105 -14.24 -17.73 -8.63
CA LYS A 105 -15.15 -18.85 -8.87
C LYS A 105 -15.37 -19.74 -7.63
N ASP A 106 -14.38 -19.79 -6.74
CA ASP A 106 -14.39 -20.60 -5.51
C ASP A 106 -14.88 -19.78 -4.30
N GLY A 107 -14.72 -18.45 -4.36
CA GLY A 107 -15.24 -17.50 -3.39
C GLY A 107 -16.32 -16.62 -4.03
N GLY A 108 -17.58 -17.03 -3.93
CA GLY A 108 -18.70 -16.42 -4.63
C GLY A 108 -18.71 -14.88 -4.58
N PHE A 109 -18.30 -14.24 -5.67
CA PHE A 109 -18.74 -12.88 -5.99
C PHE A 109 -20.21 -12.94 -6.38
N HIS A 110 -21.08 -13.06 -5.39
CA HIS A 110 -22.45 -12.60 -5.55
C HIS A 110 -22.38 -11.08 -5.55
N LEU A 111 -22.17 -10.50 -6.73
CA LEU A 111 -22.55 -9.12 -7.01
C LEU A 111 -24.07 -9.04 -6.83
N LEU A 112 -24.50 -8.89 -5.58
CA LEU A 112 -25.82 -8.40 -5.23
C LEU A 112 -25.77 -6.88 -5.29
N THR A 113 -25.68 -6.36 -6.51
CA THR A 113 -26.19 -5.01 -6.76
C THR A 113 -27.71 -5.15 -6.89
N GLN A 114 -28.44 -4.64 -5.89
CA GLN A 114 -29.83 -4.21 -6.10
C GLN A 114 -29.84 -2.95 -6.97
#